data_AF-A0A2S9F8U6-F1
#
_entry.id   AF-A0A2S9F8U6-F1
#
_cell.length_a   1.000
_cell.length_b   1.000
_cell.length_c   1.000
_cell.angle_alpha   90.00
_cell.angle_beta   90.00
_cell.angle_gamma   90.00
#
_symmetry.space_group_name_H-M   'P 1'
#
loop_
_entity.id
_entity.type
_entity.pdbx_description
1 polymer ?
#
loop_
_entity_poly.entity_id
_entity_poly.type
_entity_poly.pdbx_seq_one_letter_code
_entity_poly.pdbx_strand_id
1 'polypeptide(L)'
;MTDMRGASSGLNLVDSVYERLLAERIIFLGSQVDDDIANRLCAQILLLSAEDPTKDIHLYINSPGGSISAGMAIYDTMVLAPCDVATYAMGMAASMGEFLLAAGTKGKRYALPHARILMHQP
;
A
#
# COMPACT_ATOMS: atom_id res chain seq x y z
N MET A 1 1.46 -36.86 4.80
CA MET A 1 2.58 -36.48 3.93
C MET A 1 2.72 -34.98 4.03
N THR A 2 3.86 -34.58 4.56
CA THR A 2 4.29 -33.25 4.98
C THR A 2 4.27 -32.26 3.82
N ASP A 3 3.81 -31.03 4.05
CA ASP A 3 4.51 -29.88 3.50
C ASP A 3 4.62 -28.80 4.58
N MET A 4 5.75 -28.84 5.29
CA MET A 4 6.31 -27.72 6.03
C MET A 4 6.85 -26.72 5.01
N ARG A 5 6.16 -25.59 4.85
CA ARG A 5 6.70 -24.39 4.18
C ARG A 5 6.15 -23.16 4.89
N GLY A 6 6.92 -22.28 5.50
CA GLY A 6 8.29 -22.33 5.98
C GLY A 6 8.31 -21.53 7.28
N ALA A 7 9.11 -21.95 8.25
CA ALA A 7 9.32 -21.14 9.44
C ALA A 7 10.05 -19.86 9.01
N SER A 8 9.39 -18.70 9.13
CA SER A 8 10.06 -17.39 9.04
C SER A 8 10.92 -17.23 10.30
N SER A 9 12.11 -17.80 10.30
CA SER A 9 13.07 -17.68 11.38
C SER A 9 13.57 -16.23 11.47
N GLY A 10 13.15 -15.51 12.50
CA GLY A 10 13.72 -14.21 12.89
C GLY A 10 12.81 -12.99 12.77
N LEU A 11 11.61 -13.12 12.19
CA LEU A 11 10.64 -12.02 12.11
C LEU A 11 9.72 -12.00 13.33
N ASN A 12 9.35 -10.81 13.80
CA ASN A 12 8.33 -10.69 14.84
C ASN A 12 6.92 -10.99 14.26
N LEU A 13 5.92 -11.19 15.12
CA LEU A 13 4.57 -11.55 14.69
C LEU A 13 3.95 -10.54 13.73
N VAL A 14 4.19 -9.25 13.94
CA VAL A 14 3.64 -8.18 13.10
C VAL A 14 4.22 -8.25 11.69
N ASP A 15 5.55 -8.39 11.59
CA ASP A 15 6.25 -8.51 10.31
C ASP A 15 5.84 -9.79 9.57
N SER A 16 5.69 -10.90 10.29
CA SER A 16 5.21 -12.17 9.71
C SER A 16 3.79 -12.07 9.13
N VAL A 17 2.90 -11.29 9.74
CA VAL A 17 1.56 -11.04 9.20
C VAL A 17 1.64 -10.18 7.94
N TYR A 18 2.43 -9.09 7.95
CA TYR A 18 2.58 -8.24 6.77
C TYR A 18 3.26 -8.96 5.60
N GLU A 19 4.23 -9.83 5.85
CA GLU A 19 4.86 -10.67 4.82
C GLU A 19 3.84 -11.61 4.16
N ARG A 20 2.98 -12.24 4.97
CA ARG A 20 1.90 -13.10 4.45
C ARG A 20 0.87 -12.30 3.64
N LEU A 21 0.55 -11.07 4.05
CA LEU A 21 -0.31 -10.18 3.26
C LEU A 21 0.37 -9.76 1.96
N LEU A 22 1.67 -9.50 1.98
CA LEU A 22 2.44 -9.15 0.79
C LEU A 22 2.41 -10.28 -0.24
N ALA A 23 2.51 -11.53 0.21
CA ALA A 23 2.35 -12.71 -0.68
C ALA A 23 0.96 -12.77 -1.36
N GLU A 24 -0.07 -12.23 -0.72
CA GLU A 24 -1.42 -12.04 -1.28
C GLU A 24 -1.57 -10.70 -2.03
N ARG A 25 -0.46 -10.02 -2.32
CA ARG A 25 -0.38 -8.73 -3.02
C ARG A 25 -1.09 -7.57 -2.30
N ILE A 26 -1.17 -7.68 -0.98
CA ILE A 26 -1.75 -6.67 -0.10
C ILE A 26 -0.62 -5.88 0.57
N ILE A 27 -0.64 -4.56 0.40
CA ILE A 27 0.31 -3.62 1.01
C ILE A 27 -0.42 -2.61 1.89
N PHE A 28 0.24 -2.13 2.94
CA PHE A 28 -0.36 -1.27 3.96
C PHE A 28 0.40 0.05 4.12
N LEU A 29 -0.34 1.15 3.97
CA LEU A 29 0.08 2.48 4.40
C LEU A 29 -0.68 2.83 5.70
N GLY A 30 -0.09 2.43 6.84
CA GLY A 30 -0.72 2.52 8.16
C GLY A 30 -0.20 3.65 9.06
N SER A 31 0.68 4.52 8.55
CA SER A 31 1.37 5.56 9.32
C SER A 31 1.49 6.85 8.52
N GLN A 32 2.13 7.86 9.11
CA GLN A 32 2.51 9.08 8.40
C GLN A 32 3.37 8.73 7.16
N VAL A 33 3.17 9.47 6.08
CA VAL A 33 3.99 9.37 4.87
C VAL A 33 5.28 10.15 5.07
N ASP A 34 6.38 9.43 5.24
CA ASP A 34 7.74 9.95 5.23
C ASP A 34 8.59 9.20 4.19
N ASP A 35 9.85 9.61 4.03
CA ASP A 35 10.73 9.05 3.00
C ASP A 35 11.02 7.56 3.23
N ASP A 36 11.10 7.11 4.49
CA ASP A 36 11.34 5.71 4.82
C ASP A 36 10.14 4.82 4.44
N ILE A 37 8.93 5.26 4.78
CA ILE A 37 7.69 4.59 4.39
C ILE A 37 7.53 4.62 2.87
N ALA A 38 7.79 5.75 2.21
CA ALA A 38 7.71 5.85 0.77
C ALA A 38 8.66 4.86 0.07
N ASN A 39 9.93 4.82 0.47
CA ASN A 39 10.90 3.89 -0.08
C ASN A 39 10.46 2.42 0.10
N ARG A 40 9.91 2.06 1.25
CA ARG A 40 9.38 0.70 1.50
C ARG A 40 8.19 0.38 0.60
N LEU A 41 7.22 1.29 0.48
CA LEU A 41 6.04 1.09 -0.36
C LEU A 41 6.41 1.00 -1.85
N CYS A 42 7.31 1.85 -2.32
CA CYS A 42 7.82 1.76 -3.70
C CYS A 42 8.51 0.42 -3.95
N ALA A 43 9.37 -0.03 -3.02
CA ALA A 43 10.02 -1.34 -3.13
C ALA A 43 9.01 -2.50 -3.18
N GLN A 44 7.95 -2.45 -2.37
CA GLN A 44 6.89 -3.46 -2.39
C GLN A 44 6.12 -3.46 -3.72
N ILE A 45 5.76 -2.30 -4.26
CA ILE A 45 5.06 -2.20 -5.56
C ILE A 45 5.93 -2.77 -6.68
N LEU A 46 7.23 -2.44 -6.70
CA LEU A 46 8.18 -2.96 -7.68
C LEU A 46 8.36 -4.48 -7.56
N LEU A 47 8.46 -5.00 -6.32
CA LEU A 47 8.56 -6.43 -6.06
C LEU A 47 7.32 -7.17 -6.60
N LEU A 48 6.13 -6.73 -6.24
CA LEU A 48 4.87 -7.34 -6.68
C LEU A 48 4.69 -7.25 -8.19
N SER A 49 5.12 -6.14 -8.80
CA SER A 49 5.11 -5.96 -10.26
C SER A 49 6.04 -6.93 -10.96
N ALA A 50 7.20 -7.23 -10.37
CA ALA A 50 8.16 -8.20 -10.89
C ALA A 50 7.69 -9.65 -10.71
N GLU A 51 7.02 -9.96 -9.60
CA GLU A 51 6.49 -11.31 -9.31
C GLU A 51 5.35 -11.70 -10.25
N ASP A 52 4.39 -10.79 -10.48
CA ASP A 52 3.29 -11.01 -11.43
C ASP A 52 2.78 -9.65 -11.94
N PRO A 53 3.12 -9.23 -13.16
CA PRO A 53 2.72 -7.93 -13.70
C PRO A 53 1.26 -7.88 -14.15
N THR A 54 0.52 -8.99 -14.07
CA THR A 54 -0.87 -9.07 -14.56
C THR A 54 -1.90 -9.01 -13.44
N LYS A 55 -1.49 -9.29 -12.20
CA LYS A 55 -2.38 -9.29 -11.03
C LYS A 55 -2.36 -7.96 -10.31
N ASP A 56 -3.54 -7.53 -9.90
CA ASP A 56 -3.73 -6.32 -9.10
C ASP A 56 -2.87 -6.30 -7.83
N ILE A 57 -2.52 -5.09 -7.40
CA ILE A 57 -1.96 -4.80 -6.07
C ILE A 57 -3.05 -4.12 -5.24
N HIS A 58 -3.22 -4.53 -3.98
CA HIS A 58 -4.23 -3.98 -3.08
C HIS A 58 -3.57 -3.12 -2.00
N LEU A 59 -3.67 -1.80 -2.14
CA LEU A 59 -3.13 -0.81 -1.21
C LEU A 59 -4.19 -0.38 -0.18
N TYR A 60 -4.02 -0.82 1.07
CA TYR A 60 -4.83 -0.37 2.20
C TYR A 60 -4.24 0.87 2.84
N ILE A 61 -5.08 1.89 3.04
CA ILE A 61 -4.68 3.21 3.51
C ILE A 61 -5.40 3.52 4.83
N ASN A 62 -4.58 3.75 5.86
CA ASN A 62 -4.99 4.28 7.15
C ASN A 62 -3.92 5.25 7.65
N SER A 63 -3.85 6.43 7.04
CA SER A 63 -2.76 7.39 7.21
C SER A 63 -3.25 8.81 7.45
N PRO A 64 -2.59 9.58 8.35
CA PRO A 64 -2.82 11.01 8.51
C PRO A 64 -2.25 11.86 7.36
N GLY A 65 -1.65 11.25 6.33
CA GLY A 65 -0.94 11.94 5.27
C GLY A 65 0.53 12.12 5.62
N GLY A 66 1.19 13.11 5.02
CA GLY A 66 2.61 13.38 5.27
C GLY A 66 3.26 14.17 4.14
N SER A 67 4.55 13.92 3.92
CA SER A 67 5.39 14.63 2.95
C SER A 67 4.85 14.48 1.52
N ILE A 68 4.69 15.60 0.82
CA ILE A 68 4.30 15.62 -0.59
C ILE A 68 5.33 14.89 -1.44
N SER A 69 6.62 15.17 -1.23
CA SER A 69 7.70 14.56 -2.01
C SER A 69 7.73 13.04 -1.86
N ALA A 70 7.60 12.56 -0.62
CA ALA A 70 7.52 11.13 -0.33
C ALA A 70 6.28 10.50 -0.98
N GLY A 71 5.12 11.14 -0.87
CA GLY A 71 3.89 10.63 -1.47
C GLY A 71 3.92 10.67 -3.01
N MET A 72 4.59 11.63 -3.63
CA MET A 72 4.78 11.67 -5.08
C MET A 72 5.65 10.52 -5.58
N ALA A 73 6.67 10.10 -4.82
CA ALA A 73 7.45 8.90 -5.16
C ALA A 73 6.58 7.64 -5.18
N ILE A 74 5.67 7.50 -4.20
CA ILE A 74 4.70 6.40 -4.17
C ILE A 74 3.76 6.49 -5.37
N TYR A 75 3.20 7.66 -5.63
CA TYR A 75 2.29 7.90 -6.75
C TYR A 75 2.90 7.54 -8.10
N ASP A 76 4.09 8.05 -8.41
CA ASP A 76 4.75 7.77 -9.69
C ASP A 76 5.08 6.27 -9.83
N THR A 77 5.39 5.60 -8.72
CA THR A 77 5.61 4.14 -8.72
C THR A 77 4.31 3.36 -8.95
N MET A 78 3.17 3.81 -8.38
CA MET A 78 1.85 3.24 -8.67
C MET A 78 1.47 3.39 -10.14
N VAL A 79 1.80 4.53 -10.77
CA VAL A 79 1.53 4.80 -12.18
C VAL A 79 2.45 4.01 -13.11
N LEU A 80 3.73 3.84 -12.72
CA LEU A 80 4.71 3.06 -13.47
C LEU A 80 4.41 1.56 -13.47
N ALA A 81 3.80 1.05 -12.40
CA ALA A 81 3.49 -0.36 -12.26
C ALA A 81 2.61 -0.85 -13.43
N PRO A 82 2.94 -2.00 -14.06
CA PRO A 82 2.17 -2.52 -15.19
C PRO A 82 0.80 -3.11 -14.78
N CYS A 83 0.61 -3.39 -13.49
CA CYS A 83 -0.61 -3.95 -12.93
C CYS A 83 -1.48 -2.86 -12.29
N ASP A 84 -2.79 -3.09 -12.25
CA ASP A 84 -3.71 -2.18 -11.60
C ASP A 84 -3.45 -2.11 -10.09
N VAL A 85 -3.37 -0.90 -9.54
CA VAL A 85 -3.35 -0.68 -8.09
C VAL A 85 -4.76 -0.34 -7.61
N ALA A 86 -5.36 -1.23 -6.82
CA ALA A 86 -6.62 -1.00 -6.14
C ALA A 86 -6.37 -0.36 -4.76
N THR A 87 -7.16 0.65 -4.39
CA THR A 87 -6.95 1.43 -3.16
C THR A 87 -8.14 1.32 -2.21
N TYR A 88 -7.86 1.23 -0.91
CA TYR A 88 -8.88 0.99 0.13
C TYR A 88 -8.69 1.94 1.31
N ALA A 89 -9.62 2.87 1.51
CA ALA A 89 -9.65 3.67 2.74
C ALA A 89 -10.22 2.84 3.89
N MET A 90 -9.40 2.49 4.87
CA MET A 90 -9.81 1.62 5.99
C MET A 90 -10.34 2.41 7.19
N GLY A 91 -9.65 3.47 7.59
CA GLY A 91 -10.01 4.29 8.75
C GLY A 91 -9.91 5.77 8.45
N MET A 92 -8.73 6.23 8.07
CA MET A 92 -8.49 7.61 7.65
C MET A 92 -7.57 7.66 6.44
N ALA A 93 -7.93 8.49 5.46
CA ALA A 93 -7.07 8.88 4.36
C ALA A 93 -7.06 10.41 4.33
N ALA A 94 -6.01 11.02 4.86
CA ALA A 94 -5.87 12.48 4.94
C ALA A 94 -4.67 12.97 4.13
N SER A 95 -4.77 14.15 3.51
CA SER A 95 -3.67 14.77 2.71
C SER A 95 -3.08 13.77 1.71
N MET A 96 -1.78 13.43 1.78
CA MET A 96 -1.18 12.43 0.87
C MET A 96 -1.84 11.03 0.97
N GLY A 97 -2.47 10.68 2.10
CA GLY A 97 -3.27 9.47 2.19
C GLY A 97 -4.55 9.54 1.32
N GLU A 98 -5.22 10.70 1.28
CA GLU A 98 -6.36 10.93 0.38
C GLU A 98 -5.92 10.98 -1.08
N PHE A 99 -4.80 11.65 -1.37
CA PHE A 99 -4.25 11.72 -2.71
C PHE A 99 -3.93 10.33 -3.28
N LEU A 100 -3.21 9.50 -2.53
CA LEU A 100 -2.88 8.13 -2.95
C LEU A 100 -4.13 7.24 -3.05
N LEU A 101 -5.13 7.44 -2.19
CA LEU A 101 -6.42 6.79 -2.33
C LEU A 101 -7.07 7.12 -3.67
N ALA A 102 -7.12 8.40 -4.03
CA ALA A 102 -7.72 8.88 -5.28
C ALA A 102 -6.95 8.44 -6.53
N ALA A 103 -5.64 8.19 -6.39
CA ALA A 103 -4.72 7.75 -7.44
C ALA A 103 -4.83 6.27 -7.83
N GLY A 104 -5.56 5.46 -7.06
CA GLY A 104 -5.86 4.09 -7.45
C GLY A 104 -6.53 3.99 -8.82
N THR A 105 -6.39 2.84 -9.46
CA THR A 105 -6.95 2.57 -10.79
C THR A 105 -8.45 2.89 -10.81
N LYS A 106 -8.91 3.62 -11.84
CA LYS A 106 -10.32 4.02 -11.94
C LYS A 106 -11.23 2.78 -11.91
N GLY A 107 -12.28 2.85 -11.09
CA GLY A 107 -13.19 1.73 -10.84
C GLY A 107 -12.74 0.77 -9.72
N LYS A 108 -11.49 0.91 -9.22
CA LYS A 108 -10.92 0.08 -8.14
C LYS A 108 -10.50 0.90 -6.91
N ARG A 109 -11.27 1.94 -6.59
CA ARG A 109 -11.05 2.82 -5.43
C ARG A 109 -12.20 2.64 -4.46
N TYR A 110 -11.90 2.20 -3.25
CA TYR A 110 -12.89 1.75 -2.28
C TYR A 110 -12.69 2.47 -0.94
N ALA A 111 -13.79 2.57 -0.19
CA ALA A 111 -13.76 3.06 1.18
C ALA A 111 -14.62 2.15 2.04
N LEU A 112 -14.14 1.84 3.24
CA LEU A 112 -14.96 1.20 4.25
C LEU A 112 -16.06 2.17 4.74
N PRO A 113 -17.21 1.67 5.25
CA PRO A 113 -18.39 2.50 5.52
C PRO A 113 -18.16 3.68 6.48
N HIS A 114 -17.14 3.61 7.33
CA HIS A 114 -16.83 4.63 8.34
C HIS A 114 -15.48 5.31 8.11
N ALA A 115 -14.87 5.10 6.93
CA ALA A 115 -13.61 5.74 6.57
C ALA A 115 -13.80 7.26 6.44
N ARG A 116 -12.80 8.02 6.88
CA ARG A 116 -12.78 9.48 6.75
C ARG A 116 -11.76 9.89 5.69
N ILE A 117 -12.21 10.65 4.72
CA ILE A 117 -11.39 11.22 3.66
C ILE A 117 -11.24 12.72 3.95
N LEU A 118 -10.00 13.19 4.10
CA LEU A 118 -9.71 14.58 4.45
C LEU A 118 -8.78 15.18 3.41
N MET A 119 -9.32 16.11 2.62
CA MET A 119 -8.52 16.96 1.74
C MET A 119 -7.95 18.12 2.56
N HIS A 120 -6.66 18.42 2.36
CA HIS A 120 -5.98 19.54 2.99
C HIS A 120 -5.01 20.17 2.00
N GLN A 121 -4.87 21.49 2.06
CA GLN A 121 -3.85 22.20 1.30
C GLN A 121 -2.49 21.97 1.98
N PRO A 122 -1.48 21.45 1.27
CA PRO A 122 -0.15 21.24 1.83
C PRO A 122 0.57 22.54 2.22
#